data_AF-A0A6P0UQX6-F1
#
_entry.id   AF-A0A6P0UQX6-F1
#
_cell.length_a   1.000
_cell.length_b   1.000
_cell.length_c   1.000
_cell.angle_alpha   90.00
_cell.angle_beta   90.00
_cell.angle_gamma   90.00
#
_symmetry.space_group_name_H-M   'P 1'
#
loop_
_entity.id
_entity.type
_entity.pdbx_description
1 polymer ?
#
loop_
_entity_poly.entity_id
_entity_poly.type
_entity_poly.pdbx_seq_one_letter_code
_entity_poly.pdbx_strand_id
1 'polypeptide(L)'
;MKTYLNLLIFLVIAGTTSINAQSCPIPEPLDLKEAVGEWKGSFTHDGELKKFTVYISEEDGDLRSEISIPGITRDRITAFTKICSGEEIHVEIVVNNEKFDFRGKPKDGKMAGSVLYRNVKNDTSQEVFSLKRSR
;
A
#
# COMPACT_ATOMS: atom_id res chain seq x y z
N MET A 1 45.81 -19.84 -30.89
CA MET A 1 45.54 -18.51 -30.32
C MET A 1 44.17 -17.95 -30.75
N LYS A 2 43.06 -18.64 -30.48
CA LYS A 2 41.70 -18.11 -30.78
C LYS A 2 40.71 -18.25 -29.62
N THR A 3 41.07 -18.99 -28.57
CA THR A 3 40.23 -19.29 -27.40
C THR A 3 40.22 -18.19 -26.34
N TYR A 4 41.30 -17.41 -26.23
CA TYR A 4 41.43 -16.37 -25.19
C TYR A 4 40.70 -15.06 -25.53
N LEU A 5 40.41 -14.81 -26.81
CA LEU A 5 39.74 -13.58 -27.25
C LEU A 5 38.24 -13.60 -26.93
N ASN A 6 37.61 -14.78 -27.00
CA ASN A 6 36.18 -14.95 -26.72
C ASN A 6 35.85 -14.89 -25.22
N LEU A 7 36.81 -15.18 -24.34
CA LEU A 7 36.61 -15.12 -22.89
C LEU A 7 36.61 -13.66 -22.37
N LEU A 8 37.31 -12.76 -23.04
CA LEU A 8 37.42 -11.35 -22.64
C LEU A 8 36.13 -10.57 -22.92
N ILE A 9 35.40 -10.91 -23.98
CA ILE A 9 34.16 -10.22 -24.38
C ILE A 9 33.00 -10.57 -23.44
N PHE A 10 32.93 -11.81 -22.93
CA PHE A 10 31.90 -12.22 -21.98
C PHE A 10 32.02 -11.55 -20.61
N LEU A 11 33.24 -11.20 -20.19
CA LEU A 11 33.50 -10.54 -18.91
C LEU A 11 33.13 -9.05 -18.90
N VAL A 12 33.11 -8.39 -20.07
CA VAL A 12 32.71 -6.97 -20.18
C VAL A 12 31.17 -6.81 -20.13
N ILE A 13 30.42 -7.80 -20.62
CA ILE A 13 28.94 -7.74 -20.64
C ILE A 13 28.36 -8.01 -19.24
N ALA A 14 29.05 -8.79 -18.39
CA ALA A 14 28.63 -9.04 -17.01
C ALA A 14 28.89 -7.86 -16.06
N GLY A 15 29.68 -6.86 -16.47
CA GLY A 15 30.03 -5.69 -15.65
C GLY A 15 29.08 -4.50 -15.76
N THR A 16 28.16 -4.48 -16.73
CA THR A 16 27.31 -3.31 -17.00
C THR A 16 25.88 -3.42 -16.45
N THR A 17 25.52 -4.51 -15.78
CA THR A 17 24.16 -4.70 -15.25
C THR A 17 23.90 -4.07 -13.88
N SER A 18 24.85 -3.34 -13.29
CA SER A 18 24.80 -2.95 -11.87
C SER A 18 24.86 -1.45 -11.58
N ILE A 19 24.31 -0.56 -12.43
CA ILE A 19 24.38 0.89 -12.13
C ILE A 19 23.06 1.67 -12.31
N ASN A 20 21.94 0.98 -12.57
CA ASN A 20 20.62 1.61 -12.45
C ASN A 20 19.90 1.12 -11.18
N ALA A 21 20.60 1.08 -10.05
CA ALA A 21 19.93 1.42 -8.80
C ALA A 21 19.70 2.93 -8.85
N GLN A 22 18.68 3.36 -9.61
CA GLN A 22 18.17 4.72 -9.49
C GLN A 22 17.88 4.91 -8.02
N SER A 23 18.71 5.74 -7.37
CA SER A 23 18.49 6.21 -6.03
C SER A 23 17.09 6.81 -6.04
N CYS A 24 16.12 6.06 -5.51
CA CYS A 24 14.78 6.59 -5.34
C CYS A 24 14.95 7.89 -4.56
N PRO A 25 14.45 9.03 -5.06
CA PRO A 25 14.49 10.26 -4.28
C PRO A 25 13.89 9.95 -2.91
N ILE A 26 14.58 10.39 -1.86
CA ILE A 26 14.06 10.30 -0.50
C ILE A 26 12.68 10.95 -0.57
N PRO A 27 11.58 10.20 -0.32
CA PRO A 27 10.25 10.75 -0.44
C PRO A 27 10.16 11.97 0.47
N GLU A 28 9.60 13.07 -0.04
CA GLU A 28 9.31 14.23 0.79
C GLU A 28 8.49 13.76 2.01
N PRO A 29 8.82 14.23 3.22
CA PRO A 29 8.09 13.82 4.42
C PRO A 29 6.65 14.31 4.27
N LEU A 30 5.71 13.36 4.22
CA LEU A 30 4.28 13.64 4.25
C LEU A 30 3.98 14.58 5.43
N ASP A 31 3.21 15.64 5.21
CA ASP A 31 2.72 16.45 6.31
C ASP A 31 1.82 15.57 7.19
N LEU A 32 2.29 15.24 8.40
CA LEU A 32 1.56 14.41 9.36
C LEU A 32 0.14 14.96 9.61
N LYS A 33 -0.05 16.28 9.49
CA LYS A 33 -1.37 16.92 9.63
C LYS A 33 -2.33 16.57 8.51
N GLU A 34 -1.84 16.30 7.30
CA GLU A 34 -2.67 15.83 6.19
C GLU A 34 -2.99 14.34 6.31
N ALA A 35 -2.21 13.56 7.06
CA ALA A 35 -2.46 12.14 7.28
C ALA A 35 -3.53 11.90 8.36
N VAL A 36 -3.53 12.72 9.41
CA VAL A 36 -4.47 12.63 10.54
C VAL A 36 -5.88 13.03 10.10
N GLY A 37 -6.87 12.24 10.51
CA GLY A 37 -8.28 12.51 10.22
C GLY A 37 -9.10 11.26 9.93
N GLU A 38 -10.36 11.50 9.52
CA GLU A 38 -11.29 10.47 9.10
C GLU A 38 -11.32 10.38 7.58
N TRP A 39 -10.99 9.21 7.05
CA TRP A 39 -10.93 8.93 5.63
C TRP A 39 -11.96 7.89 5.25
N LYS A 40 -12.76 8.21 4.23
CA LYS A 40 -13.79 7.31 3.71
C LYS A 40 -13.39 6.77 2.35
N GLY A 41 -13.73 5.50 2.14
CA GLY A 41 -13.57 4.84 0.85
C GLY A 41 -14.59 3.73 0.64
N SER A 42 -14.48 3.07 -0.50
CA SER A 42 -15.27 1.88 -0.82
C SER A 42 -14.49 0.96 -1.73
N PHE A 43 -14.73 -0.33 -1.62
CA PHE A 43 -14.15 -1.38 -2.47
C PHE A 43 -15.21 -2.46 -2.72
N THR A 44 -15.09 -3.19 -3.82
CA THR A 44 -15.92 -4.37 -4.12
C THR A 44 -15.35 -5.62 -3.46
N HIS A 45 -16.15 -6.35 -2.71
CA HIS A 45 -15.79 -7.63 -2.09
C HIS A 45 -16.98 -8.58 -2.21
N ASP A 46 -16.74 -9.80 -2.70
CA ASP A 46 -17.77 -10.80 -3.01
C ASP A 46 -18.89 -10.26 -3.91
N GLY A 47 -18.54 -9.42 -4.88
CA GLY A 47 -19.50 -8.80 -5.80
C GLY A 47 -20.34 -7.66 -5.20
N GLU A 48 -20.14 -7.33 -3.92
CA GLU A 48 -20.84 -6.24 -3.25
C GLU A 48 -19.92 -5.03 -3.00
N LEU A 49 -20.46 -3.82 -3.14
CA LEU A 49 -19.74 -2.60 -2.78
C LEU A 49 -19.73 -2.43 -1.26
N LYS A 50 -18.57 -2.64 -0.63
CA LYS A 50 -18.33 -2.39 0.79
C LYS A 50 -17.75 -1.00 0.99
N LYS A 51 -18.26 -0.29 2.00
CA LYS A 51 -17.70 1.00 2.45
C LYS A 51 -16.70 0.73 3.57
N PHE A 52 -15.69 1.55 3.69
CA PHE A 52 -14.77 1.52 4.83
C PHE A 52 -14.48 2.92 5.32
N THR A 53 -14.12 3.01 6.59
CA THR A 53 -13.63 4.22 7.23
C THR A 53 -12.30 3.93 7.91
N VAL A 54 -11.31 4.77 7.68
CA VAL A 54 -10.01 4.74 8.35
C VAL A 54 -9.89 6.03 9.16
N TYR A 55 -9.75 5.90 10.47
CA TYR A 55 -9.41 7.01 11.35
C TYR A 55 -7.92 6.95 11.59
N ILE A 56 -7.20 8.03 11.30
CA ILE A 56 -5.77 8.13 11.54
C ILE A 56 -5.55 9.19 12.61
N SER A 57 -4.77 8.81 13.62
CA SER A 57 -4.41 9.65 14.75
C SER A 57 -2.92 9.55 15.02
N GLU A 58 -2.36 10.59 15.58
CA GLU A 58 -1.00 10.60 16.11
C GLU A 58 -1.02 10.25 17.60
N GLU A 59 -0.23 9.26 18.01
CA GLU A 59 -0.02 8.88 19.41
C GLU A 59 1.48 8.70 19.62
N ASP A 60 2.07 9.46 20.54
CA ASP A 60 3.51 9.45 20.85
C ASP A 60 4.44 9.71 19.64
N GLY A 61 3.97 10.45 18.63
CA GLY A 61 4.71 10.74 17.40
C GLY A 61 4.59 9.67 16.31
N ASP A 62 3.85 8.59 16.58
CA ASP A 62 3.54 7.52 15.62
C ASP A 62 2.11 7.65 15.09
N LEU A 63 1.89 7.26 13.83
CA LEU A 63 0.55 7.17 13.26
C LEU A 63 -0.10 5.83 13.58
N ARG A 64 -1.26 5.90 14.22
CA ARG A 64 -2.17 4.76 14.41
C ARG A 64 -3.39 4.89 13.52
N SER A 65 -3.89 3.76 13.06
CA SER A 65 -5.13 3.69 12.29
C SER A 65 -6.17 2.83 12.99
N GLU A 66 -7.41 3.29 13.00
CA GLU A 66 -8.58 2.48 13.32
C GLU A 66 -9.40 2.28 12.04
N ILE A 67 -9.63 1.03 11.66
CA ILE A 67 -10.40 0.69 10.47
C ILE A 67 -11.76 0.11 10.86
N SER A 68 -12.80 0.58 10.19
CA SER A 68 -14.16 0.02 10.27
C SER A 68 -14.65 -0.35 8.87
N ILE A 69 -15.03 -1.62 8.68
CA ILE A 69 -15.63 -2.12 7.44
C ILE A 69 -16.98 -2.78 7.78
N PRO A 70 -18.10 -2.04 7.68
CA PRO A 70 -19.41 -2.59 8.02
C PRO A 70 -19.71 -3.89 7.27
N GLY A 71 -20.10 -4.91 8.02
CA GLY A 71 -20.39 -6.25 7.49
C GLY A 71 -19.18 -7.18 7.41
N ILE A 72 -17.96 -6.69 7.62
CA ILE A 72 -16.74 -7.51 7.75
C ILE A 72 -16.20 -7.42 9.19
N THR A 73 -16.11 -6.21 9.74
CA THR A 73 -15.70 -5.96 11.13
C THR A 73 -16.92 -5.60 11.97
N ARG A 74 -17.01 -6.14 13.19
CA ARG A 74 -18.04 -5.74 14.17
C ARG A 74 -17.69 -4.44 14.88
N ASP A 75 -16.41 -4.30 15.21
CA ASP A 75 -15.83 -3.15 15.90
C ASP A 75 -14.74 -2.50 15.04
N ARG A 76 -14.22 -1.37 15.52
CA ARG A 76 -13.03 -0.74 14.96
C ARG A 76 -11.80 -1.61 15.26
N ILE A 77 -11.00 -1.85 14.23
CA ILE A 77 -9.78 -2.64 14.34
C ILE A 77 -8.60 -1.69 14.31
N THR A 78 -7.77 -1.71 15.35
CA THR A 78 -6.55 -0.93 15.41
C THR A 78 -5.46 -1.59 14.57
N ALA A 79 -4.75 -0.76 13.80
CA ALA A 79 -3.67 -1.13 12.92
C ALA A 79 -2.54 -0.11 13.03
N PHE A 80 -1.33 -0.57 12.72
CA PHE A 80 -0.20 0.34 12.52
C PHE A 80 -0.29 0.96 11.13
N THR A 81 -0.23 2.28 11.08
CA THR A 81 -0.16 3.02 9.81
C THR A 81 1.29 3.15 9.39
N LYS A 82 1.61 2.75 8.17
CA LYS A 82 2.91 3.04 7.55
C LYS A 82 2.73 4.12 6.51
N ILE A 83 3.66 5.07 6.48
CA ILE A 83 3.79 6.00 5.35
C ILE A 83 4.79 5.38 4.39
N CYS A 84 4.34 5.05 3.18
CA CYS A 84 5.19 4.55 2.11
C CYS A 84 5.84 5.70 1.34
N SER A 85 6.87 5.37 0.55
CA SER A 85 7.51 6.31 -0.36
C SER A 85 6.47 6.88 -1.35
N GLY A 86 6.39 8.21 -1.42
CA GLY A 86 5.41 8.89 -2.24
C GLY A 86 4.11 9.21 -1.51
N GLU A 87 4.14 9.40 -0.18
CA GLU A 87 3.01 9.97 0.58
C GLU A 87 1.75 9.11 0.62
N GLU A 88 1.92 7.79 0.44
CA GLU A 88 0.83 6.83 0.51
C GLU A 88 0.71 6.27 1.92
N ILE A 89 -0.51 6.33 2.45
CA ILE A 89 -0.90 5.64 3.67
C ILE A 89 -1.07 4.17 3.33
N HIS A 90 -0.35 3.31 4.05
CA HIS A 90 -0.47 1.87 3.98
C HIS A 90 -0.93 1.35 5.34
N VAL A 91 -2.09 0.70 5.35
CA VAL A 91 -2.65 0.06 6.53
C VAL A 91 -2.93 -1.41 6.25
N GLU A 92 -2.47 -2.28 7.14
CA GLU A 92 -2.67 -3.71 7.04
C GLU A 92 -3.51 -4.21 8.22
N ILE A 93 -4.58 -4.96 7.93
CA ILE A 93 -5.38 -5.65 8.94
C ILE A 93 -5.61 -7.11 8.54
N VAL A 94 -5.80 -7.95 9.55
CA VAL A 94 -6.21 -9.35 9.36
C VAL A 94 -7.51 -9.58 10.10
N VAL A 95 -8.54 -10.01 9.37
CA VAL A 95 -9.89 -10.27 9.90
C VAL A 95 -10.35 -11.60 9.34
N ASN A 96 -10.86 -12.53 10.16
CA ASN A 96 -11.42 -13.81 9.66
C ASN A 96 -10.50 -14.62 8.72
N ASN A 97 -9.17 -14.62 8.96
CA ASN A 97 -8.14 -15.22 8.08
C ASN A 97 -8.00 -14.57 6.69
N GLU A 98 -8.42 -13.32 6.60
CA GLU A 98 -8.35 -12.49 5.42
C GLU A 98 -7.49 -11.28 5.73
N LYS A 99 -6.44 -11.06 4.93
CA LYS A 99 -5.59 -9.89 5.03
C LYS A 99 -6.09 -8.82 4.09
N PHE A 100 -6.34 -7.63 4.62
CA PHE A 100 -6.69 -6.44 3.85
C PHE A 100 -5.53 -5.46 3.96
N ASP A 101 -4.98 -5.09 2.80
CA ASP A 101 -3.90 -4.13 2.64
C ASP A 101 -4.48 -2.90 1.93
N PHE A 102 -4.69 -1.84 2.70
CA PHE A 102 -5.20 -0.55 2.23
C PHE A 102 -4.03 0.33 1.87
N ARG A 103 -3.99 0.81 0.62
CA ARG A 103 -3.00 1.75 0.14
C ARG A 103 -3.69 2.93 -0.51
N GLY A 104 -3.33 4.14 -0.13
CA GLY A 104 -3.90 5.30 -0.80
C GLY A 104 -3.37 6.61 -0.28
N LYS A 105 -3.73 7.68 -1.01
CA LYS A 105 -3.43 9.04 -0.61
C LYS A 105 -4.65 9.70 0.03
N PRO A 106 -4.48 10.33 1.20
CA PRO A 106 -5.51 11.17 1.78
C PRO A 106 -5.70 12.40 0.88
N LYS A 107 -6.95 12.72 0.53
CA LYS A 107 -7.29 13.94 -0.20
C LYS A 107 -8.73 14.37 0.08
N ASP A 108 -8.92 15.60 0.55
CA ASP A 108 -10.23 16.21 0.78
C ASP A 108 -11.18 15.34 1.65
N GLY A 109 -10.67 14.74 2.74
CA GLY A 109 -11.43 13.84 3.62
C GLY A 109 -11.79 12.47 3.01
N LYS A 110 -11.17 12.09 1.89
CA LYS A 110 -11.36 10.80 1.23
C LYS A 110 -10.04 10.08 1.02
N MET A 111 -10.08 8.75 1.06
CA MET A 111 -8.94 7.92 0.69
C MET A 111 -9.09 7.50 -0.77
N ALA A 112 -8.16 7.91 -1.62
CA ALA A 112 -8.08 7.42 -3.01
C ALA A 112 -6.90 6.46 -3.15
N GLY A 113 -7.18 5.24 -3.58
CA GLY A 113 -6.18 4.19 -3.73
C GLY A 113 -6.76 2.80 -3.97
N SER A 114 -6.04 1.76 -3.57
CA SER A 114 -6.43 0.36 -3.73
C SER A 114 -6.52 -0.37 -2.39
N VAL A 115 -7.32 -1.43 -2.40
CA VAL A 115 -7.42 -2.42 -1.33
C VAL A 115 -7.03 -3.75 -1.93
N LEU A 116 -5.95 -4.34 -1.43
CA LEU A 116 -5.58 -5.71 -1.76
C LEU A 116 -6.13 -6.63 -0.68
N TYR A 117 -6.89 -7.63 -1.10
CA TYR A 117 -7.38 -8.70 -0.26
C TYR A 117 -6.55 -9.96 -0.51
N ARG A 118 -6.10 -10.63 0.55
CA ARG A 118 -5.42 -11.93 0.48
C ARG A 118 -6.02 -12.93 1.44
N ASN A 119 -6.41 -14.10 0.92
CA ASN A 119 -6.81 -15.22 1.76
C ASN A 119 -5.57 -15.93 2.34
N VAL A 120 -5.41 -15.95 3.66
CA VAL A 120 -4.22 -16.50 4.33
C VAL A 120 -4.14 -18.04 4.19
N LYS A 121 -5.26 -18.72 3.91
CA LYS A 121 -5.32 -20.18 3.76
C LYS A 121 -5.01 -20.66 2.34
N ASN A 122 -5.41 -19.90 1.32
CA ASN A 122 -5.34 -20.32 -0.11
C ASN A 122 -4.52 -19.36 -1.00
N ASP A 123 -3.76 -18.44 -0.37
CA ASP A 123 -2.81 -17.48 -0.96
C ASP A 123 -3.28 -16.76 -2.25
N THR A 124 -4.59 -16.55 -2.35
CA THR A 124 -5.20 -15.83 -3.48
C THR A 124 -5.23 -14.35 -3.13
N SER A 125 -4.65 -13.51 -4.00
CA SER A 125 -4.65 -12.06 -3.86
C SER A 125 -5.54 -11.41 -4.93
N GLN A 126 -6.41 -10.49 -4.53
CA GLN A 126 -7.24 -9.70 -5.43
C GLN A 126 -7.06 -8.21 -5.11
N GLU A 127 -6.75 -7.42 -6.14
CA GLU A 127 -6.67 -5.96 -6.02
C GLU A 127 -8.01 -5.34 -6.39
N VAL A 128 -8.46 -4.39 -5.57
CA VAL A 128 -9.73 -3.69 -5.72
C VAL A 128 -9.51 -2.19 -5.65
N PHE A 129 -10.00 -1.45 -6.63
CA PHE A 129 -9.82 0.00 -6.70
C PHE A 129 -10.94 0.73 -5.95
N SER A 130 -10.56 1.73 -5.15
CA SER A 130 -11.52 2.71 -4.66
C SER A 130 -11.90 3.65 -5.81
N LEU A 131 -13.19 3.69 -6.16
CA LEU A 131 -13.68 4.45 -7.29
C LEU A 131 -13.38 5.95 -7.12
N LYS A 132 -12.52 6.50 -7.99
CA LYS A 132 -12.41 7.94 -8.19
C LYS A 132 -13.54 8.38 -9.12
N ARG A 133 -14.43 9.26 -8.64
CA ARG A 133 -15.37 9.93 -9.55
C ARG A 133 -14.55 10.80 -10.49
N SER A 134 -14.45 10.42 -11.77
CA SER A 134 -13.94 11.32 -12.79
C SER A 134 -14.83 12.55 -12.82
N ARG A 135 -14.23 13.74 -12.73
CA ARG A 135 -14.90 14.95 -13.19
C ARG A 135 -14.98 14.91 -14.71
#